data_AF-A0A920DA43-F1
#
_entry.id   AF-A0A920DA43-F1
#
_cell.length_a   1.000
_cell.length_b   1.000
_cell.length_c   1.000
_cell.angle_alpha   90.00
_cell.angle_beta   90.00
_cell.angle_gamma   90.00
#
_symmetry.space_group_name_H-M   'P 1'
#
loop_
_entity.id
_entity.type
_entity.pdbx_description
1 polymer ?
#
loop_
_entity_poly.entity_id
_entity_poly.type
_entity_poly.pdbx_seq_one_letter_code
_entity_poly.pdbx_strand_id
1 'polypeptide(L)'
;MSIIESTQEKIVELERALEQFSLIKDTLPLDVRFTTQRLIDNQLNELKYRLEKLTFLRSDKKCTVCDHWIRENEDPIHLFYQYNNSVEPANVTVCPSCIGAMKKVMTTNEAEKLWGLIPGTIKQDRRLGNLQEFEEVGLVYHTGRYIKIHEIVMRSYYEPKIQERQRKEKRKIKDSQKSSK
;
A
#
# COMPACT_ATOMS: atom_id res chain seq x y z
N MET A 1 -11.33 9.78 -32.95
CA MET A 1 -11.23 10.36 -31.60
C MET A 1 -11.75 9.34 -30.62
N SER A 2 -10.95 8.99 -29.62
CA SER A 2 -11.35 8.00 -28.62
C SER A 2 -12.50 8.55 -27.77
N ILE A 3 -13.38 7.68 -27.27
CA ILE A 3 -14.49 8.08 -26.39
C ILE A 3 -13.96 8.80 -25.14
N ILE A 4 -12.73 8.47 -24.73
CA ILE A 4 -12.01 9.07 -23.60
C ILE A 4 -11.56 10.50 -23.92
N GLU A 5 -11.01 10.75 -25.11
CA GLU A 5 -10.63 12.10 -25.56
C GLU A 5 -11.87 13.01 -25.62
N SER A 6 -12.98 12.51 -26.17
CA SER A 6 -14.23 13.28 -26.25
C SER A 6 -14.85 13.59 -24.88
N THR A 7 -14.73 12.70 -23.89
CA THR A 7 -15.19 12.99 -22.52
C THR A 7 -14.24 13.94 -21.79
N GLN A 8 -12.94 13.87 -22.02
CA GLN A 8 -11.96 14.82 -21.49
C GLN A 8 -12.20 16.23 -22.02
N GLU A 9 -12.41 16.39 -23.33
CA GLU A 9 -12.72 17.68 -23.96
C GLU A 9 -13.97 18.33 -23.35
N LYS A 10 -15.04 17.55 -23.14
CA LYS A 10 -16.28 18.05 -22.52
C LYS A 10 -16.12 18.47 -21.07
N ILE A 11 -15.23 17.82 -20.31
CA ILE A 11 -14.92 18.24 -18.93
C ILE A 11 -14.21 19.59 -18.95
N VAL A 12 -13.23 19.77 -19.84
CA VAL A 12 -12.51 21.04 -19.98
C VAL A 12 -13.44 22.18 -20.41
N GLU A 13 -14.39 21.90 -21.31
CA GLU A 13 -15.40 22.88 -21.72
C GLU A 13 -16.31 23.30 -20.55
N LEU A 14 -16.75 22.35 -19.73
CA LEU A 14 -17.58 22.64 -18.55
C LEU A 14 -16.80 23.36 -17.44
N GLU A 15 -15.52 23.04 -17.25
CA GLU A 15 -14.65 23.77 -16.32
C GLU A 15 -14.46 25.23 -16.77
N ARG A 16 -14.28 25.47 -18.08
CA ARG A 16 -14.27 26.83 -18.65
C ARG A 16 -15.61 27.56 -18.47
N ALA A 17 -16.73 26.85 -18.66
CA ALA A 17 -18.05 27.42 -18.43
C ALA A 17 -18.27 27.79 -16.95
N LEU A 18 -17.70 27.02 -16.02
CA LEU A 18 -17.72 27.30 -14.58
C LEU A 18 -16.89 28.55 -14.23
N GLU A 19 -15.71 28.71 -14.84
CA GLU A 19 -14.89 29.92 -14.70
C GLU A 19 -15.64 31.16 -15.23
N GLN A 20 -16.26 31.08 -16.40
CA GLN A 20 -17.08 32.17 -16.94
C GLN A 20 -18.29 32.48 -16.08
N PHE A 21 -18.95 31.44 -15.55
CA PHE A 21 -20.06 31.60 -14.64
C PHE A 21 -19.62 32.28 -13.33
N SER A 22 -18.42 32.01 -12.83
CA SER A 22 -17.88 32.66 -11.62
C SER A 22 -17.73 34.18 -11.77
N LEU A 23 -17.46 34.67 -12.98
CA LEU A 23 -17.34 36.10 -13.30
C LEU A 23 -18.71 36.82 -13.38
N ILE A 24 -19.77 36.09 -13.72
CA ILE A 24 -21.14 36.62 -13.90
C ILE A 24 -21.99 36.36 -12.65
N LYS A 25 -21.51 35.52 -11.74
CA LYS A 25 -22.21 35.01 -10.55
C LYS A 25 -22.85 36.10 -9.67
N ASP A 26 -22.24 37.28 -9.60
CA ASP A 26 -22.67 38.37 -8.74
C ASP A 26 -23.71 39.30 -9.38
N THR A 27 -23.94 39.21 -10.70
CA THR A 27 -24.98 39.99 -11.41
C THR A 27 -26.31 39.26 -11.53
N LEU A 28 -26.35 37.96 -11.20
CA LEU A 28 -27.51 37.10 -11.36
C LEU A 28 -28.35 36.97 -10.07
N PRO A 29 -29.68 36.84 -10.20
CA PRO A 29 -30.55 36.53 -9.06
C PRO A 29 -30.13 35.24 -8.34
N LEU A 30 -30.33 35.22 -7.02
CA LEU A 30 -29.85 34.17 -6.12
C LEU A 30 -30.32 32.75 -6.53
N ASP A 31 -31.58 32.63 -6.96
CA ASP A 31 -32.16 31.37 -7.41
C ASP A 31 -31.54 30.85 -8.70
N VAL A 32 -31.29 31.76 -9.65
CA VAL A 32 -30.61 31.44 -10.92
C VAL A 32 -29.19 30.98 -10.62
N ARG A 33 -28.52 31.65 -9.68
CA ARG A 33 -27.15 31.34 -9.27
C ARG A 33 -27.00 29.94 -8.68
N PHE A 34 -27.87 29.57 -7.75
CA PHE A 34 -27.83 28.26 -7.09
C PHE A 34 -28.20 27.13 -8.05
N THR A 35 -29.20 27.34 -8.90
CA THR A 35 -29.65 26.32 -9.85
C THR A 35 -28.62 26.03 -10.93
N THR A 36 -28.06 27.07 -11.55
CA THR A 36 -27.03 26.93 -12.58
C THR A 36 -25.74 26.33 -12.03
N GLN A 37 -25.28 26.76 -10.86
CA GLN A 37 -24.10 26.16 -10.22
C GLN A 37 -24.31 24.66 -9.95
N ARG A 38 -25.47 24.30 -9.38
CA ARG A 38 -25.80 22.90 -9.11
C ARG A 38 -25.92 22.05 -10.38
N LEU A 39 -26.44 22.60 -11.47
CA LEU A 39 -26.53 21.90 -12.75
C LEU A 39 -25.13 21.62 -13.33
N ILE A 40 -24.25 22.61 -13.33
CA ILE A 40 -22.87 22.45 -13.82
C ILE A 40 -22.11 21.46 -12.94
N ASP A 41 -22.23 21.55 -11.61
CA ASP A 41 -21.57 20.62 -10.69
C ASP A 41 -22.06 19.18 -10.87
N ASN A 42 -23.36 18.98 -11.07
CA ASN A 42 -23.93 17.66 -11.35
C ASN A 42 -23.41 17.08 -12.67
N GLN A 43 -23.36 17.90 -13.74
CA GLN A 43 -22.85 17.47 -15.04
C GLN A 43 -21.35 17.14 -15.00
N LEU A 44 -20.56 17.94 -14.28
CA LEU A 44 -19.14 17.68 -14.06
C LEU A 44 -18.92 16.38 -13.29
N ASN A 45 -19.67 16.16 -12.22
CA ASN A 45 -19.57 14.93 -11.44
C ASN A 45 -19.98 13.69 -12.25
N GLU A 46 -21.02 13.80 -13.06
CA GLU A 46 -21.46 12.71 -13.95
C GLU A 46 -20.39 12.38 -15.01
N LEU A 47 -19.79 13.39 -15.65
CA LEU A 47 -18.76 13.19 -16.65
C LEU A 47 -17.44 12.70 -16.04
N LYS A 48 -17.05 13.20 -14.86
CA LYS A 48 -15.89 12.69 -14.10
C LYS A 48 -16.09 11.23 -13.72
N TYR A 49 -17.26 10.86 -13.22
CA TYR A 49 -17.60 9.47 -12.92
C TYR A 49 -17.61 8.58 -14.17
N ARG A 50 -18.10 9.10 -15.30
CA ARG A 50 -18.09 8.38 -16.58
C ARG A 50 -16.68 8.22 -17.12
N LEU A 51 -15.83 9.24 -16.98
CA LEU A 51 -14.42 9.19 -17.34
C LEU A 51 -13.71 8.18 -16.45
N GLU A 52 -13.89 8.21 -15.13
CA GLU A 52 -13.35 7.22 -14.20
C GLU A 52 -13.73 5.79 -14.61
N LYS A 53 -14.98 5.55 -14.99
CA LYS A 53 -15.43 4.25 -15.52
C LYS A 53 -14.78 3.84 -16.83
N LEU A 54 -14.44 4.79 -17.70
CA LEU A 54 -13.85 4.52 -19.01
C LEU A 54 -12.32 4.41 -18.93
N THR A 55 -11.68 5.12 -17.99
CA THR A 55 -10.23 5.13 -17.80
C THR A 55 -9.74 4.03 -16.87
N PHE A 56 -10.53 3.66 -15.87
CA PHE A 56 -10.24 2.49 -15.05
C PHE A 56 -10.97 1.30 -15.65
N LEU A 57 -10.19 0.33 -16.14
CA LEU A 57 -10.59 -1.08 -16.26
C LEU A 57 -11.01 -1.58 -14.87
N ARG A 58 -12.21 -1.20 -14.44
CA ARG A 58 -12.76 -1.41 -13.11
C ARG A 58 -13.25 -2.86 -13.07
N SER A 59 -12.47 -3.75 -12.46
CA SER A 59 -13.01 -5.07 -12.15
C SER A 59 -14.07 -4.93 -11.05
N ASP A 60 -15.10 -5.76 -11.08
CA ASP A 60 -16.15 -5.82 -10.04
C ASP A 60 -15.61 -6.32 -8.67
N LYS A 61 -14.32 -6.58 -8.56
CA LYS A 61 -13.71 -7.27 -7.42
C LYS A 61 -12.94 -6.28 -6.54
N LYS A 62 -13.37 -6.16 -5.28
CA LYS A 62 -12.73 -5.35 -4.24
C LYS A 62 -11.80 -6.22 -3.39
N CYS A 63 -10.61 -5.73 -3.08
CA CYS A 63 -9.72 -6.36 -2.13
C CYS A 63 -10.26 -6.20 -0.71
N THR A 64 -10.39 -7.29 0.02
CA THR A 64 -10.87 -7.33 1.42
C THR A 64 -9.84 -6.84 2.43
N VAL A 65 -8.56 -6.77 2.07
CA VAL A 65 -7.45 -6.42 2.98
C VAL A 65 -7.12 -4.93 2.93
N CYS A 66 -7.09 -4.32 1.74
CA CYS A 66 -6.75 -2.91 1.56
C CYS A 66 -7.91 -2.05 1.07
N ASP A 67 -9.10 -2.63 0.93
CA ASP A 67 -10.31 -1.99 0.38
C ASP A 67 -10.14 -1.36 -1.01
N HIS A 68 -9.04 -1.68 -1.71
CA HIS A 68 -8.76 -1.17 -3.05
C HIS A 68 -9.43 -2.04 -4.12
N TRP A 69 -9.89 -1.40 -5.19
CA TRP A 69 -10.44 -2.09 -6.35
C TRP A 69 -9.31 -2.76 -7.14
N ILE A 70 -9.51 -4.03 -7.51
CA ILE A 70 -8.54 -4.80 -8.29
C ILE A 70 -8.70 -4.38 -9.76
N ARG A 71 -7.60 -4.21 -10.49
CA ARG A 71 -7.65 -3.86 -11.92
C ARG A 71 -8.06 -5.08 -12.73
N GLU A 72 -8.78 -4.94 -13.86
CA GLU A 72 -9.18 -6.11 -14.67
C GLU A 72 -8.00 -6.96 -15.17
N ASN A 73 -6.82 -6.35 -15.32
CA ASN A 73 -5.59 -7.05 -15.73
C ASN A 73 -4.89 -7.80 -14.58
N GLU A 74 -5.37 -7.67 -13.34
CA GLU A 74 -4.80 -8.32 -12.17
C GLU A 74 -5.68 -9.50 -11.76
N ASP A 75 -5.11 -10.71 -11.78
CA ASP A 75 -5.82 -11.89 -11.30
C ASP A 75 -5.95 -11.84 -9.77
N PRO A 76 -7.18 -11.69 -9.23
CA PRO A 76 -7.40 -11.64 -7.80
C PRO A 76 -7.19 -13.02 -7.20
N ILE A 77 -6.49 -13.08 -6.09
CA ILE A 77 -6.28 -14.33 -5.38
C ILE A 77 -7.42 -14.50 -4.39
N HIS A 78 -8.20 -15.55 -4.60
CA HIS A 78 -9.25 -15.97 -3.68
C HIS A 78 -8.63 -16.90 -2.63
N LEU A 79 -8.53 -16.40 -1.40
CA LEU A 79 -8.11 -17.21 -0.25
C LEU A 79 -9.34 -17.85 0.36
N PHE A 80 -9.35 -19.18 0.39
CA PHE A 80 -10.35 -19.96 1.11
C PHE A 80 -9.79 -20.29 2.49
N TYR A 81 -10.23 -19.57 3.53
CA TYR A 81 -9.91 -19.93 4.90
C TYR A 81 -10.85 -21.04 5.36
N GLN A 82 -10.36 -22.29 5.33
CA GLN A 82 -10.98 -23.42 6.00
C GLN A 82 -10.29 -23.66 7.34
N TYR A 83 -10.54 -22.81 8.34
CA TYR A 83 -10.14 -23.12 9.71
C TYR A 83 -11.33 -22.94 10.66
N ASN A 84 -11.74 -24.08 11.21
CA ASN A 84 -12.73 -24.31 12.28
C ASN A 84 -14.22 -24.29 11.87
N ASN A 85 -14.71 -25.47 11.45
CA ASN A 85 -16.04 -26.12 11.56
C ASN A 85 -17.28 -25.41 12.16
N SER A 86 -17.44 -24.09 12.10
CA SER A 86 -18.64 -23.42 12.64
C SER A 86 -19.00 -22.07 12.01
N VAL A 87 -18.22 -21.56 11.06
CA VAL A 87 -18.51 -20.31 10.35
C VAL A 87 -18.35 -20.57 8.86
N GLU A 88 -19.31 -20.12 8.05
CA GLU A 88 -19.27 -20.25 6.60
C GLU A 88 -17.90 -19.80 6.05
N PRO A 89 -17.32 -20.51 5.08
CA PRO A 89 -16.03 -20.16 4.52
C PRO A 89 -16.10 -18.75 3.93
N ALA A 90 -15.43 -17.79 4.59
CA ALA A 90 -15.33 -16.44 4.10
C ALA A 90 -14.41 -16.44 2.86
N ASN A 91 -14.99 -16.14 1.70
CA ASN A 91 -14.23 -15.94 0.46
C ASN A 91 -13.49 -14.61 0.54
N VAL A 92 -12.21 -14.65 0.85
CA VAL A 92 -11.37 -13.44 0.99
C VAL A 92 -10.71 -13.16 -0.36
N THR A 93 -11.15 -12.10 -1.04
CA THR A 93 -10.52 -11.63 -2.29
C THR A 93 -9.38 -10.70 -1.94
N VAL A 94 -8.17 -11.00 -2.43
CA VAL A 94 -6.95 -10.24 -2.14
C VAL A 94 -6.27 -9.81 -3.43
N CYS A 95 -5.79 -8.56 -3.49
CA CYS A 95 -5.01 -8.07 -4.62
C CYS A 95 -3.57 -8.63 -4.64
N PRO A 96 -2.89 -8.64 -5.81
CA PRO A 96 -1.51 -9.10 -5.94
C PRO A 96 -0.50 -8.40 -5.02
N SER A 97 -0.73 -7.13 -4.69
CA SER A 97 0.13 -6.39 -3.76
C SER A 97 -0.01 -6.89 -2.32
N CYS A 98 -1.25 -7.10 -1.86
CA CYS A 98 -1.52 -7.56 -0.50
C CYS A 98 -1.07 -9.01 -0.28
N ILE A 99 -1.29 -9.90 -1.25
CA ILE A 99 -0.74 -11.27 -1.16
C ILE A 99 0.80 -11.24 -1.17
N GLY A 100 1.41 -10.36 -1.97
CA GLY A 100 2.86 -10.19 -2.02
C GLY A 100 3.42 -9.75 -0.67
N ALA A 101 2.74 -8.85 0.02
CA ALA A 101 3.10 -8.44 1.38
C ALA A 101 2.92 -9.59 2.40
N MET A 102 1.81 -10.33 2.34
CA MET A 102 1.57 -11.47 3.24
C MET A 102 2.61 -12.59 3.09
N LYS A 103 3.08 -12.87 1.86
CA LYS A 103 4.14 -13.86 1.60
C LYS A 103 5.50 -13.48 2.20
N LYS A 104 5.72 -12.20 2.53
CA LYS A 104 6.97 -11.69 3.10
C LYS A 104 6.98 -11.67 4.63
N VAL A 105 5.92 -12.18 5.26
CA VAL A 105 5.85 -12.37 6.70
C VAL A 105 6.47 -13.72 7.05
N MET A 106 7.42 -13.72 7.97
CA MET A 106 8.17 -14.90 8.42
C MET A 106 8.17 -15.00 9.94
N THR A 107 8.43 -16.18 10.48
CA THR A 107 8.65 -16.34 11.93
C THR A 107 10.05 -15.82 12.31
N THR A 108 10.24 -15.43 13.57
CA THR A 108 11.58 -14.95 14.02
C THR A 108 12.69 -15.96 13.77
N ASN A 109 12.40 -17.26 13.89
CA ASN A 109 13.41 -18.30 13.69
C ASN A 109 13.82 -18.44 12.22
N GLU A 110 12.84 -18.32 11.30
CA GLU A 110 13.10 -18.32 9.86
C GLU A 110 13.87 -17.05 9.47
N ALA A 111 13.46 -15.90 10.00
CA ALA A 111 14.11 -14.62 9.76
C ALA A 111 15.57 -14.61 10.21
N GLU A 112 15.85 -15.07 11.43
CA GLU A 112 17.20 -15.15 11.97
C GLU A 112 18.10 -16.05 11.11
N LYS A 113 17.57 -17.20 10.65
CA LYS A 113 18.31 -18.12 9.78
C LYS A 113 18.57 -17.53 8.39
N LEU A 114 17.57 -16.90 7.77
CA LEU A 114 17.67 -16.28 6.44
C LEU A 114 18.68 -15.14 6.41
N TRP A 115 18.75 -14.37 7.49
CA TRP A 115 19.59 -13.16 7.58
C TRP A 115 20.92 -13.37 8.31
N GLY A 116 21.24 -14.61 8.69
CA GLY A 116 22.49 -14.94 9.39
C GLY A 116 22.62 -14.27 10.76
N LEU A 117 21.50 -14.03 11.45
CA LEU A 117 21.48 -13.48 12.80
C LEU A 117 21.66 -14.60 13.83
N ILE A 118 22.17 -14.24 15.01
CA ILE A 118 22.28 -15.18 16.13
C ILE A 118 20.86 -15.53 16.60
N PRO A 119 20.55 -16.81 16.86
CA PRO A 119 19.24 -17.21 17.36
C PRO A 119 18.85 -16.45 18.63
N GLY A 120 17.64 -15.89 18.65
CA GLY A 120 17.14 -15.10 19.77
C GLY A 120 17.50 -13.61 19.73
N THR A 121 18.28 -13.15 18.74
CA THR A 121 18.60 -11.71 18.57
C THR A 121 17.33 -10.89 18.43
N ILE A 122 16.37 -11.32 17.60
CA ILE A 122 15.14 -10.56 17.35
C ILE A 122 14.29 -10.49 18.63
N LYS A 123 14.26 -11.58 19.40
CA LYS A 123 13.54 -11.62 20.68
C LYS A 123 14.19 -10.71 21.73
N GLN A 124 15.52 -10.59 21.72
CA GLN A 124 16.25 -9.70 22.61
C GLN A 124 16.02 -8.24 22.22
N ASP A 125 16.17 -7.89 20.94
CA ASP A 125 15.95 -6.53 20.43
C ASP A 125 14.53 -6.04 20.71
N ARG A 126 13.55 -6.94 20.60
CA ARG A 126 12.17 -6.68 21.03
C ARG A 126 12.07 -6.34 22.51
N ARG A 127 12.67 -7.14 23.40
CA ARG A 127 12.65 -6.90 24.86
C ARG A 127 13.34 -5.60 25.25
N LEU A 128 14.34 -5.18 24.48
CA LEU A 128 15.05 -3.92 24.68
C LEU A 128 14.29 -2.69 24.13
N GLY A 129 13.12 -2.89 23.50
CA GLY A 129 12.33 -1.80 22.91
C GLY A 129 12.83 -1.32 21.54
N ASN A 130 13.88 -1.94 20.99
CA ASN A 130 14.48 -1.50 19.73
C ASN A 130 13.57 -1.70 18.50
N LEU A 131 12.53 -2.52 18.63
CA LEU A 131 11.59 -2.84 17.56
C LEU A 131 10.20 -2.20 17.77
N GLN A 132 10.04 -1.35 18.78
CA GLN A 132 8.74 -0.83 19.19
C GLN A 132 8.02 -0.07 18.07
N GLU A 133 8.74 0.76 17.31
CA GLU A 133 8.19 1.47 16.14
C GLU A 133 7.63 0.50 15.08
N PHE A 134 8.26 -0.67 14.89
CA PHE A 134 7.79 -1.68 13.96
C PHE A 134 6.60 -2.50 14.51
N GLU A 135 6.49 -2.60 15.84
CA GLU A 135 5.34 -3.23 16.49
C GLU A 135 4.09 -2.36 16.39
N GLU A 136 4.23 -1.04 16.56
CA GLU A 136 3.12 -0.08 16.47
C GLU A 136 2.49 -0.06 15.07
N VAL A 137 3.30 -0.24 14.02
CA VAL A 137 2.84 -0.31 12.62
C VAL A 137 2.39 -1.74 12.22
N GLY A 138 2.46 -2.71 13.14
CA GLY A 138 2.04 -4.09 12.90
C GLY A 138 2.97 -4.92 12.01
N LEU A 139 4.22 -4.45 11.78
CA LEU A 139 5.23 -5.19 11.02
C LEU A 139 5.90 -6.28 11.86
N VAL A 140 5.84 -6.17 13.19
CA VAL A 140 6.22 -7.20 14.15
C VAL A 140 5.02 -7.46 15.05
N TYR A 141 4.57 -8.71 15.13
CA TYR A 141 3.41 -9.05 15.94
C TYR A 141 3.46 -10.48 16.47
N HIS A 142 2.72 -10.71 17.55
CA HIS A 142 2.68 -12.01 18.21
C HIS A 142 1.46 -12.82 17.74
N THR A 143 1.67 -14.06 17.32
CA THR A 143 0.61 -15.01 16.96
C THR A 143 0.72 -16.25 17.85
N GLY A 144 0.15 -16.17 19.06
CA GLY A 144 0.04 -17.28 20.01
C GLY A 144 1.38 -17.82 20.53
N ARG A 145 2.03 -18.72 19.78
CA ARG A 145 3.33 -19.31 20.14
C ARG A 145 4.51 -18.66 19.42
N TYR A 146 4.25 -17.97 18.32
CA TYR A 146 5.30 -17.46 17.43
C TYR A 146 5.22 -15.95 17.30
N ILE A 147 6.37 -15.32 17.14
CA ILE A 147 6.47 -13.92 16.73
C ILE A 147 6.66 -13.91 15.22
N LYS A 148 5.83 -13.12 14.54
CA LYS A 148 5.90 -12.89 13.10
C LYS A 148 6.54 -11.54 12.85
N ILE A 149 7.38 -11.49 11.82
CA ILE A 149 8.11 -10.30 11.40
C ILE A 149 8.02 -10.19 9.88
N HIS A 150 7.75 -8.99 9.40
CA HIS A 150 7.75 -8.68 7.99
C HIS A 150 9.17 -8.43 7.48
N GLU A 151 9.50 -8.88 6.26
CA GLU A 151 10.82 -8.72 5.63
C GLU A 151 11.34 -7.27 5.61
N ILE A 152 10.43 -6.28 5.54
CA ILE A 152 10.78 -4.84 5.60
C ILE A 152 11.56 -4.51 6.87
N VAL A 153 11.22 -5.10 8.01
CA VAL A 153 11.92 -4.86 9.28
C VAL A 153 13.36 -5.37 9.18
N MET A 154 13.57 -6.51 8.50
CA MET A 154 14.89 -7.07 8.27
C MET A 154 15.75 -6.14 7.39
N ARG A 155 15.18 -5.65 6.29
CA ARG A 155 15.85 -4.71 5.36
C ARG A 155 16.15 -3.35 5.99
N SER A 156 15.21 -2.79 6.75
CA SER A 156 15.35 -1.44 7.31
C SER A 156 16.26 -1.39 8.53
N TYR A 157 16.15 -2.37 9.44
CA TYR A 157 16.83 -2.32 10.73
C TYR A 157 18.07 -3.23 10.82
N TYR A 158 17.99 -4.46 10.28
CA TYR A 158 19.07 -5.44 10.43
C TYR A 158 20.10 -5.38 9.32
N GLU A 159 19.68 -5.14 8.07
CA GLU A 159 20.58 -5.07 6.91
C GLU A 159 21.71 -4.03 7.08
N PRO A 160 21.45 -2.78 7.52
CA PRO A 160 22.53 -1.80 7.71
C PRO A 160 23.53 -2.24 8.78
N LYS A 161 23.05 -2.88 9.85
CA LYS A 161 23.89 -3.36 10.96
C LYS A 161 24.78 -4.52 10.54
N ILE A 162 24.28 -5.43 9.71
CA ILE A 162 25.06 -6.54 9.15
C ILE A 162 26.16 -5.97 8.23
N GLN A 163 25.81 -5.04 7.34
CA GLN A 163 26.77 -4.41 6.44
C GLN A 163 27.86 -3.64 7.21
N GLU A 164 27.50 -2.94 8.29
CA GLU A 164 28.47 -2.23 9.13
C GLU A 164 29.44 -3.19 9.83
N ARG A 165 28.95 -4.31 10.37
CA ARG A 165 29.79 -5.36 10.98
C ARG A 165 30.78 -5.94 9.97
N GLN A 166 30.31 -6.29 8.77
CA GLN A 166 31.16 -6.81 7.70
C GLN A 166 32.23 -5.79 7.25
N ARG A 167 31.88 -4.49 7.20
CA ARG A 167 32.86 -3.43 6.89
C ARG A 167 33.93 -3.31 7.97
N LYS A 168 33.57 -3.41 9.25
CA LYS A 168 34.51 -3.35 10.38
C LYS A 168 35.45 -4.56 10.39
N GLU A 169 34.94 -5.76 10.13
CA GLU A 169 35.77 -6.98 10.03
C GLU A 169 36.76 -6.90 8.87
N LYS A 170 36.34 -6.45 7.70
CA LYS A 170 37.23 -6.24 6.55
C LYS A 170 38.36 -5.24 6.84
N ARG A 171 38.08 -4.17 7.59
CA ARG A 171 39.10 -3.20 8.01
C ARG A 171 40.11 -3.84 8.97
N LYS A 172 39.64 -4.57 9.99
CA LYS A 172 40.51 -5.27 10.95
C LYS A 172 41.48 -6.25 10.27
N ILE A 173 40.99 -7.04 9.31
CA ILE A 173 41.82 -8.00 8.56
C ILE A 173 42.89 -7.27 7.74
N LYS A 174 42.54 -6.14 7.12
CA LYS A 174 43.47 -5.32 6.32
C LYS A 174 44.55 -4.67 7.18
N ASP A 175 44.20 -4.23 8.39
CA ASP A 175 45.15 -3.62 9.33
C ASP A 175 46.08 -4.67 9.93
N SER A 176 45.58 -5.87 10.26
CA SER A 176 46.42 -6.99 10.75
C SER A 176 47.38 -7.54 9.70
N GLN A 177 47.03 -7.49 8.41
CA GLN A 177 47.92 -7.88 7.31
C GLN A 177 48.99 -6.82 6.97
N LYS A 178 48.76 -5.55 7.35
CA LYS A 178 49.75 -4.48 7.21
C LYS A 178 50.75 -4.43 8.37
N SER A 179 50.36 -4.85 9.56
CA SER A 179 51.24 -4.89 10.75
C SER A 179 52.13 -6.13 10.82
N SER A 180 51.99 -7.06 9.88
CA SER A 180 52.75 -8.33 9.81
C SER A 180 53.71 -8.42 8.61
N LYS A 181 53.95 -7.30 7.94
CA LYS A 181 55.04 -7.08 6.97
C LYS A 181 55.96 -6.00 7.51
#